data_AF-A0A934BRK5-F1
#
_entry.id   AF-A0A934BRK5-F1
#
_cell.length_a   1.000
_cell.length_b   1.000
_cell.length_c   1.000
_cell.angle_alpha   90.00
_cell.angle_beta   90.00
_cell.angle_gamma   90.00
#
_symmetry.space_group_name_H-M   'P 1'
#
loop_
_entity.id
_entity.type
_entity.pdbx_description
1 polymer ?
#
loop_
_entity_poly.entity_id
_entity_poly.type
_entity_poly.pdbx_seq_one_letter_code
_entity_poly.pdbx_strand_id
1 'polypeptide(L)'
;MGVDNAKDKDVIDAMKKGVGDTIGMIDEICERLKDCSNLLRIEQGKEVFNSLSQGIENIKSLLDLINELNIGIGYLSTSGYSISKEIFSNLDKTKGVFNEMLSAFEGKDWITVADIMEYEINPILLEIKKGLDTLNDRLTQIGLH
;
A
#
# COMPACT_ATOMS: atom_id res chain seq x y z
N MET A 1 -18.54 31.03 -10.03
CA MET A 1 -17.66 29.88 -9.74
C MET A 1 -16.95 30.20 -8.44
N GLY A 2 -17.30 29.54 -7.34
CA GLY A 2 -16.76 29.94 -6.02
C GLY A 2 -17.21 29.09 -4.84
N VAL A 3 -17.60 27.83 -5.08
CA VAL A 3 -18.07 26.91 -4.01
C VAL A 3 -17.21 25.63 -3.93
N ASP A 4 -16.35 25.34 -4.90
CA ASP A 4 -15.54 24.10 -4.94
C ASP A 4 -14.19 24.14 -4.21
N ASN A 5 -13.60 25.32 -4.01
CA ASN A 5 -12.20 25.41 -3.57
C ASN A 5 -11.95 24.95 -2.12
N ALA A 6 -12.98 24.97 -1.26
CA ALA A 6 -12.86 24.53 0.14
C ALA A 6 -12.89 22.99 0.29
N LYS A 7 -13.77 22.32 -0.47
CA LYS A 7 -13.85 20.85 -0.46
C LYS A 7 -12.63 20.21 -1.10
N ASP A 8 -12.17 20.76 -2.22
CA ASP A 8 -10.94 20.30 -2.86
C ASP A 8 -9.74 20.43 -1.90
N LYS A 9 -9.67 21.55 -1.16
CA LYS A 9 -8.66 21.75 -0.13
C LYS A 9 -8.73 20.71 0.98
N ASP A 10 -9.91 20.45 1.53
CA ASP A 10 -10.09 19.44 2.57
C ASP A 10 -9.66 18.05 2.09
N VAL A 11 -9.98 17.69 0.84
CA VAL A 11 -9.55 16.43 0.21
C VAL A 11 -8.03 16.40 0.05
N ILE A 12 -7.41 17.46 -0.47
CA ILE A 12 -5.96 17.54 -0.64
C ILE A 12 -5.24 17.43 0.71
N ASP A 13 -5.71 18.13 1.74
CA ASP A 13 -5.11 18.11 3.08
C ASP A 13 -5.27 16.73 3.73
N ALA A 14 -6.43 16.09 3.59
CA ALA A 14 -6.65 14.72 4.06
C ALA A 14 -5.74 13.71 3.33
N MET A 15 -5.60 13.84 2.01
CA MET A 15 -4.71 12.99 1.22
C MET A 15 -3.25 13.19 1.60
N LYS A 16 -2.78 14.44 1.78
CA LYS A 16 -1.40 14.73 2.24
C LYS A 16 -1.10 14.07 3.57
N LYS A 17 -2.03 14.18 4.53
CA LYS A 17 -1.90 13.53 5.83
C LYS A 17 -1.83 12.01 5.70
N GLY A 18 -2.78 11.41 4.98
CA GLY A 18 -2.84 9.96 4.78
C GLY A 18 -1.59 9.42 4.08
N VAL A 19 -1.10 10.11 3.05
CA VAL A 19 0.14 9.75 2.34
C VAL A 19 1.35 9.83 3.27
N GLY A 20 1.51 10.93 4.01
CA GLY A 20 2.62 11.13 4.94
C GLY A 20 2.68 10.06 6.05
N ASP A 21 1.53 9.76 6.67
CA ASP A 21 1.43 8.74 7.72
C ASP A 21 1.79 7.34 7.17
N THR A 22 1.47 7.06 5.90
CA THR A 22 1.62 5.74 5.29
C THR A 22 3.03 5.43 4.80
N ILE A 23 3.74 6.43 4.27
CA ILE A 23 5.12 6.25 3.79
C ILE A 23 6.01 5.69 4.91
N GLY A 24 5.84 6.17 6.14
CA GLY A 24 6.57 5.65 7.30
C GLY A 24 6.17 4.22 7.68
N MET A 25 4.88 3.89 7.57
CA MET A 25 4.37 2.54 7.90
C MET A 25 4.87 1.47 6.92
N ILE A 26 5.09 1.81 5.65
CA ILE A 26 5.53 0.83 4.65
C ILE A 26 6.89 0.22 5.02
N ASP A 27 7.83 1.03 5.52
CA ASP A 27 9.14 0.52 5.93
C ASP A 27 9.01 -0.49 7.08
N GLU A 28 8.18 -0.18 8.08
CA GLU A 28 7.89 -1.09 9.18
C GLU A 28 7.22 -2.39 8.72
N ILE A 29 6.31 -2.32 7.74
CA ILE A 29 5.67 -3.50 7.17
C ILE A 29 6.71 -4.36 6.44
N CYS A 30 7.57 -3.76 5.62
CA CYS A 30 8.63 -4.47 4.90
C CYS A 30 9.60 -5.19 5.85
N GLU A 31 10.03 -4.52 6.93
CA GLU A 31 10.91 -5.12 7.94
C GLU A 31 10.23 -6.31 8.64
N ARG A 32 8.98 -6.14 9.09
CA ARG A 32 8.22 -7.22 9.74
C ARG A 32 8.00 -8.41 8.82
N LEU A 33 7.70 -8.18 7.54
CA LEU A 33 7.52 -9.27 6.57
C LEU A 33 8.82 -10.03 6.33
N LYS A 34 9.96 -9.33 6.30
CA LYS A 34 11.28 -9.95 6.17
C LYS A 34 11.64 -10.78 7.40
N ASP A 35 11.36 -10.29 8.59
CA ASP A 35 11.59 -11.07 9.81
C ASP A 35 10.66 -12.30 9.83
N CYS A 36 9.41 -12.13 9.45
CA CYS A 36 8.44 -13.22 9.37
C CYS A 36 8.83 -14.27 8.31
N SER A 37 9.34 -13.85 7.14
CA SER A 37 9.80 -14.77 6.09
C SER A 37 10.99 -15.60 6.57
N ASN A 38 11.95 -14.99 7.26
CA ASN A 38 13.07 -15.69 7.85
C ASN A 38 12.63 -16.70 8.91
N LEU A 39 11.71 -16.31 9.80
CA LEU A 39 11.18 -17.21 10.83
C LEU A 39 10.40 -18.38 10.25
N LEU A 40 9.53 -18.16 9.26
CA LEU A 40 8.75 -19.22 8.59
C LEU A 40 9.62 -20.34 8.00
N ARG A 41 10.83 -20.00 7.55
CA ARG A 41 11.81 -20.97 7.01
C ARG A 41 12.48 -21.82 8.10
N ILE A 42 12.49 -21.34 9.35
CA ILE A 42 13.21 -21.96 10.47
C ILE A 42 12.23 -22.71 11.39
N GLU A 43 11.09 -22.11 11.71
CA GLU A 43 10.10 -22.68 12.62
C GLU A 43 8.65 -22.27 12.27
N GLN A 44 7.69 -23.13 12.64
CA GLN A 44 6.26 -22.90 12.40
C GLN A 44 5.48 -22.89 13.72
N GLY A 45 5.95 -22.03 14.64
CA GLY A 45 5.33 -21.81 15.94
C GLY A 45 4.11 -20.89 15.88
N LYS A 46 3.30 -20.91 16.93
CA LYS A 46 2.13 -20.03 17.08
C LYS A 46 2.49 -18.55 16.96
N GLU A 47 3.63 -18.14 17.51
CA GLU A 47 4.09 -16.74 17.46
C GLU A 47 4.44 -16.29 16.04
N VAL A 48 5.03 -17.18 15.23
CA VAL A 48 5.30 -16.92 13.82
C VAL A 48 4.01 -16.74 13.04
N PHE A 49 3.01 -17.60 13.26
CA PHE A 49 1.71 -17.45 12.60
C PHE A 49 0.95 -16.19 13.04
N ASN A 50 1.02 -15.83 14.33
CA ASN A 50 0.44 -14.56 14.79
C ASN A 50 1.11 -13.35 14.11
N SER A 51 2.44 -13.39 13.97
CA SER A 51 3.20 -12.33 13.29
C SER A 51 2.84 -12.25 11.81
N LEU A 52 2.69 -13.39 11.14
CA LEU A 52 2.24 -13.49 9.75
C LEU A 52 0.83 -12.89 9.58
N SER A 53 -0.12 -13.26 10.44
CA SER A 53 -1.47 -12.72 10.41
C SER A 53 -1.47 -11.19 10.57
N GLN A 54 -0.68 -10.66 11.50
CA GLN A 54 -0.56 -9.21 11.68
C GLN A 54 0.05 -8.53 10.44
N GLY A 55 1.05 -9.15 9.81
CA GLY A 55 1.64 -8.67 8.56
C GLY A 55 0.61 -8.58 7.44
N ILE A 56 -0.20 -9.63 7.27
CA ILE A 56 -1.27 -9.68 6.27
C ILE A 56 -2.34 -8.61 6.54
N GLU A 57 -2.74 -8.43 7.80
CA GLU A 57 -3.69 -7.36 8.17
C GLU A 57 -3.15 -5.97 7.83
N ASN A 58 -1.88 -5.71 8.13
CA ASN A 58 -1.24 -4.43 7.80
C ASN A 58 -1.22 -4.18 6.29
N ILE A 59 -0.91 -5.20 5.48
CA ILE A 59 -0.93 -5.08 4.02
C ILE A 59 -2.36 -4.80 3.53
N LYS A 60 -3.37 -5.49 4.09
CA LYS A 60 -4.77 -5.24 3.73
C LYS A 60 -5.16 -3.79 4.01
N SER A 61 -4.85 -3.27 5.19
CA SER A 61 -5.12 -1.87 5.54
C SER A 61 -4.40 -0.88 4.61
N LEU A 62 -3.18 -1.20 4.20
CA LEU A 62 -2.46 -0.39 3.20
C LEU A 62 -3.21 -0.37 1.86
N LEU A 63 -3.62 -1.53 1.35
CA LEU A 63 -4.34 -1.61 0.07
C LEU A 63 -5.69 -0.88 0.11
N ASP A 64 -6.41 -0.99 1.22
CA ASP A 64 -7.67 -0.25 1.45
C ASP A 64 -7.41 1.27 1.36
N LEU A 65 -6.34 1.76 1.99
CA LEU A 65 -5.95 3.17 1.89
C LEU A 65 -5.58 3.57 0.45
N ILE A 66 -4.81 2.75 -0.28
CA ILE A 66 -4.47 3.09 -1.67
C ILE A 66 -5.74 3.17 -2.54
N ASN A 67 -6.73 2.33 -2.27
CA ASN A 67 -8.02 2.42 -2.95
C ASN A 67 -8.74 3.75 -2.67
N GLU A 68 -8.76 4.20 -1.40
CA GLU A 68 -9.30 5.52 -1.04
C GLU A 68 -8.52 6.68 -1.69
N LEU A 69 -7.19 6.58 -1.77
CA LEU A 69 -6.37 7.56 -2.49
C LEU A 69 -6.69 7.59 -3.98
N ASN A 70 -6.91 6.45 -4.62
CA ASN A 70 -7.32 6.38 -6.03
C ASN A 70 -8.69 7.05 -6.26
N ILE A 71 -9.63 6.90 -5.32
CA ILE A 71 -10.91 7.61 -5.35
C ILE A 71 -10.68 9.12 -5.25
N GLY A 72 -9.84 9.57 -4.32
CA GLY A 72 -9.44 10.98 -4.17
C GLY A 72 -8.79 11.57 -5.42
N ILE A 73 -7.85 10.84 -6.03
CA ILE A 73 -7.23 11.20 -7.31
C ILE A 73 -8.30 11.33 -8.40
N GLY A 74 -9.25 10.40 -8.45
CA GLY A 74 -10.37 10.42 -9.38
C GLY A 74 -11.22 11.68 -9.24
N TYR A 75 -11.57 12.03 -8.00
CA TYR A 75 -12.32 13.26 -7.68
C TYR A 75 -11.56 14.51 -8.11
N LEU A 76 -10.30 14.67 -7.69
CA LEU A 76 -9.49 15.84 -8.04
C LEU A 76 -9.27 15.95 -9.56
N SER A 77 -9.12 14.81 -10.25
CA SER A 77 -9.06 14.79 -11.72
C SER A 77 -10.33 15.37 -12.36
N THR A 78 -11.52 15.07 -11.80
CA THR A 78 -12.78 15.64 -12.28
C THR A 78 -12.95 17.12 -11.91
N SER A 79 -12.34 17.57 -10.82
CA SER A 79 -12.27 19.00 -10.42
C SER A 79 -11.26 19.82 -11.25
N GLY A 80 -10.52 19.19 -12.18
CA GLY A 80 -9.59 19.87 -13.10
C GLY A 80 -8.13 19.85 -12.67
N TYR A 81 -7.76 19.14 -11.60
CA TYR A 81 -6.36 18.96 -11.21
C TYR A 81 -5.68 17.91 -12.08
N SER A 82 -4.45 18.19 -12.52
CA SER A 82 -3.65 17.27 -13.34
C SER A 82 -2.89 16.28 -12.45
N ILE A 83 -3.60 15.31 -11.88
CA ILE A 83 -3.01 14.17 -11.16
C ILE A 83 -3.19 12.91 -12.00
N SER A 84 -2.12 12.16 -12.23
CA SER A 84 -2.21 10.92 -13.01
C SER A 84 -3.01 9.86 -12.26
N LYS A 85 -3.96 9.22 -12.95
CA LYS A 85 -4.70 8.04 -12.44
C LYS A 85 -3.87 6.77 -12.43
N GLU A 86 -2.66 6.81 -13.01
CA GLU A 86 -1.81 5.63 -13.18
C GLU A 86 -0.76 5.48 -12.08
N ILE A 87 -0.74 6.37 -11.07
CA ILE A 87 0.24 6.37 -9.96
C ILE A 87 0.32 4.98 -9.28
N PHE A 88 -0.81 4.27 -9.19
CA PHE A 88 -0.89 2.94 -8.58
C PHE A 88 -1.32 1.84 -9.57
N SER A 89 -1.12 2.03 -10.87
CA SER A 89 -1.57 1.10 -11.92
C SER A 89 -0.99 -0.32 -11.82
N ASN A 90 0.17 -0.48 -11.18
CA ASN A 90 0.79 -1.79 -10.96
C ASN A 90 0.08 -2.64 -9.88
N LEU A 91 -0.88 -2.07 -9.13
CA LEU A 91 -1.55 -2.79 -8.05
C LEU A 91 -2.41 -3.98 -8.53
N ASP A 92 -2.83 -4.01 -9.80
CA ASP A 92 -3.59 -5.14 -10.33
C ASP A 92 -2.82 -6.47 -10.23
N LYS A 93 -1.48 -6.41 -10.23
CA LYS A 93 -0.61 -7.58 -10.07
C LYS A 93 -0.65 -8.15 -8.66
N THR A 94 -1.00 -7.34 -7.65
CA THR A 94 -1.01 -7.77 -6.24
C THR A 94 -2.01 -8.87 -5.96
N LYS A 95 -3.17 -8.85 -6.63
CA LYS A 95 -4.20 -9.87 -6.47
C LYS A 95 -3.71 -11.27 -6.86
N GLY A 96 -2.88 -11.37 -7.91
CA GLY A 96 -2.27 -12.63 -8.32
C GLY A 96 -1.36 -13.17 -7.21
N VAL A 97 -0.47 -12.32 -6.70
CA VAL A 97 0.48 -12.64 -5.64
C VAL A 97 -0.23 -13.10 -4.35
N PHE A 98 -1.31 -12.44 -3.92
CA PHE A 98 -2.06 -12.88 -2.74
C PHE A 98 -2.76 -14.22 -2.94
N ASN A 99 -3.29 -14.49 -4.13
CA ASN A 99 -3.90 -15.79 -4.42
C ASN A 99 -2.84 -16.91 -4.38
N GLU A 100 -1.64 -16.64 -4.89
CA GLU A 100 -0.51 -17.57 -4.82
C GLU A 100 -0.07 -17.82 -3.38
N MET A 101 0.06 -16.74 -2.58
CA MET A 101 0.39 -16.83 -1.15
C MET A 101 -0.66 -17.63 -0.38
N LEU A 102 -1.95 -17.40 -0.65
CA LEU A 102 -3.05 -18.14 -0.03
C LEU A 102 -2.99 -19.62 -0.41
N SER A 103 -2.75 -19.93 -1.68
CA SER A 103 -2.63 -21.32 -2.16
C SER A 103 -1.46 -22.03 -1.47
N ALA A 104 -0.31 -21.37 -1.35
CA ALA A 104 0.86 -21.88 -0.64
C ALA A 104 0.56 -22.08 0.85
N PHE A 105 -0.14 -21.13 1.48
CA PHE A 105 -0.55 -21.21 2.88
C PHE A 105 -1.48 -22.40 3.15
N GLU A 106 -2.51 -22.60 2.30
CA GLU A 106 -3.44 -23.73 2.39
C GLU A 106 -2.74 -25.07 2.15
N GLY A 107 -1.77 -25.10 1.23
CA GLY A 107 -0.88 -26.23 0.98
C GLY A 107 0.16 -26.47 2.06
N LYS A 108 0.28 -25.57 3.05
CA LYS A 108 1.32 -25.56 4.10
C LYS A 108 2.75 -25.50 3.54
N ASP A 109 2.91 -24.88 2.38
CA ASP A 109 4.21 -24.63 1.75
C ASP A 109 4.80 -23.32 2.30
N TRP A 110 5.38 -23.43 3.50
CA TRP A 110 5.91 -22.28 4.23
C TRP A 110 7.13 -21.64 3.58
N ILE A 111 7.88 -22.40 2.78
CA ILE A 111 9.01 -21.88 2.01
C ILE A 111 8.47 -20.96 0.91
N THR A 112 7.47 -21.42 0.15
CA THR A 112 6.83 -20.60 -0.88
C THR A 112 6.14 -19.37 -0.27
N VAL A 113 5.46 -19.50 0.88
CA VAL A 113 4.91 -18.32 1.60
C VAL A 113 6.01 -17.32 1.96
N ALA A 114 7.15 -17.79 2.47
CA ALA A 114 8.28 -16.93 2.80
C ALA A 114 8.89 -16.24 1.57
N ASP A 115 9.03 -16.98 0.47
CA ASP A 115 9.58 -16.47 -0.78
C ASP A 115 8.66 -15.41 -1.41
N ILE A 116 7.34 -15.64 -1.42
CA ILE A 116 6.35 -14.66 -1.91
C ILE A 116 6.42 -13.36 -1.09
N MET A 117 6.51 -13.46 0.25
CA MET A 117 6.64 -12.26 1.08
C MET A 117 7.92 -11.47 0.76
N GLU A 118 9.05 -12.16 0.63
CA GLU A 118 10.34 -11.52 0.44
C GLU A 118 10.56 -10.97 -0.98
N TYR A 119 10.15 -11.73 -2.00
CA TYR A 119 10.52 -11.45 -3.38
C TYR A 119 9.38 -10.90 -4.23
N GLU A 120 8.14 -10.93 -3.76
CA GLU A 120 6.99 -10.41 -4.50
C GLU A 120 6.26 -9.30 -3.75
N ILE A 121 5.88 -9.55 -2.48
CA ILE A 121 5.17 -8.54 -1.67
C ILE A 121 6.07 -7.36 -1.33
N ASN A 122 7.31 -7.58 -0.86
CA ASN A 122 8.21 -6.47 -0.54
C ASN A 122 8.47 -5.55 -1.75
N PRO A 123 8.78 -6.05 -2.96
CA PRO A 123 8.88 -5.19 -4.15
C PRO A 123 7.61 -4.40 -4.45
N ILE A 124 6.42 -5.00 -4.29
CA ILE A 124 5.13 -4.31 -4.43
C ILE A 124 5.01 -3.16 -3.43
N LEU A 125 5.36 -3.39 -2.16
CA LEU A 125 5.32 -2.35 -1.12
C LEU A 125 6.26 -1.18 -1.45
N LEU A 126 7.44 -1.47 -1.99
CA LEU A 126 8.37 -0.44 -2.44
C LEU A 126 7.86 0.33 -3.67
N GLU A 127 7.13 -0.30 -4.58
CA GLU A 127 6.44 0.39 -5.67
C GLU A 127 5.32 1.29 -5.15
N ILE A 128 4.52 0.81 -4.20
CA ILE A 128 3.48 1.61 -3.54
C ILE A 128 4.09 2.85 -2.89
N LYS A 129 5.21 2.69 -2.17
CA LYS A 129 5.93 3.80 -1.54
C LYS A 129 6.33 4.87 -2.56
N LYS A 130 6.91 4.47 -3.70
CA LYS A 130 7.26 5.39 -4.80
C LYS A 130 6.03 6.09 -5.38
N GLY A 131 4.91 5.38 -5.49
CA GLY A 131 3.63 5.95 -5.90
C GLY A 131 3.13 7.00 -4.92
N LEU A 132 3.24 6.73 -3.61
CA LEU A 132 2.89 7.66 -2.54
C LEU A 132 3.78 8.91 -2.54
N ASP A 133 5.10 8.74 -2.70
CA ASP A 133 6.04 9.86 -2.84
C ASP A 133 5.67 10.76 -4.03
N THR A 134 5.41 10.12 -5.19
CA THR A 134 4.96 10.84 -6.40
C THR A 134 3.65 11.58 -6.18
N LEU A 135 2.69 10.96 -5.50
CA LEU A 135 1.42 11.59 -5.16
C LEU A 135 1.63 12.78 -4.22
N ASN A 136 2.48 12.63 -3.20
CA ASN A 136 2.79 13.70 -2.25
C ASN A 136 3.37 14.94 -2.94
N ASP A 137 4.32 14.73 -3.86
CA ASP A 137 4.92 15.80 -4.66
C ASP A 137 3.86 16.54 -5.49
N ARG A 138 2.94 15.80 -6.12
CA ARG A 138 1.84 16.38 -6.90
C ARG A 138 0.86 17.17 -6.03
N LEU A 139 0.46 16.62 -4.89
CA LEU A 139 -0.42 17.31 -3.94
C LEU A 139 0.22 18.58 -3.38
N THR A 140 1.54 18.59 -3.21
CA THR A 140 2.29 19.78 -2.75
C THR A 140 2.39 20.84 -3.85
N GLN A 141 2.53 20.43 -5.11
CA GLN A 141 2.53 21.34 -6.27
C GLN A 141 1.16 21.94 -6.58
N ILE A 142 0.08 21.33 -6.10
CA ILE A 142 -1.26 21.93 -6.13
C ILE A 142 -1.28 23.08 -5.11
N GLY A 143 -0.78 24.23 -5.55
CA GLY A 143 -0.85 25.48 -4.82
C GLY A 143 -2.28 26.01 -4.84
N LEU A 144 -2.98 25.89 -3.71
CA LEU A 144 -4.22 26.63 -3.49
C LEU A 144 -3.85 28.10 -3.24
N HIS A 145 -3.78 28.88 -4.32
CA HIS A 145 -3.74 30.34 -4.27
C HIS A 145 -5.16 30.91 -4.19
#